data_AF-A0A9W6IPH2-F1
#
_entry.id   AF-A0A9W6IPH2-F1
#
_cell.length_a   1.000
_cell.length_b   1.000
_cell.length_c   1.000
_cell.angle_alpha   90.00
_cell.angle_beta   90.00
_cell.angle_gamma   90.00
#
_symmetry.space_group_name_H-M   'P 1'
#
loop_
_entity.id
_entity.type
_entity.pdbx_description
1 polymer ?
#
loop_
_entity_poly.entity_id
_entity_poly.type
_entity_poly.pdbx_seq_one_letter_code
_entity_poly.pdbx_strand_id
1 'polypeptide(L)'
;MLQPILRATTGLAGAGLVFLGLLALLVPMRLMPHVGLESPEALGLNFMRGDVAASLGLIGLLALRAALAGDGRRLDIPLAWAGLVIVGRLVGLVLDDGAMAHASALVPGLLLFALMMPARLWLRPAGAAA
;
A
#
# COMPACT_ATOMS: atom_id res chain seq x y z
N MET A 1 -4.16 13.81 22.26
CA MET A 1 -4.06 12.33 22.19
C MET A 1 -4.26 11.75 20.79
N LEU A 2 -5.03 12.38 19.89
CA LEU A 2 -5.26 11.86 18.53
C LEU A 2 -4.00 11.81 17.65
N GLN A 3 -3.12 12.81 17.71
CA GLN A 3 -1.88 12.86 16.91
C GLN A 3 -0.94 11.66 17.07
N PRO A 4 -0.54 11.23 18.30
CA PRO A 4 0.32 10.06 18.45
C PRO A 4 -0.33 8.77 17.93
N ILE A 5 -1.66 8.63 18.06
CA ILE A 5 -2.40 7.49 17.51
C ILE A 5 -2.30 7.48 15.98
N LEU A 6 -2.59 8.60 15.32
CA LEU A 6 -2.51 8.72 13.86
C LEU A 6 -1.11 8.45 13.32
N ARG A 7 -0.07 8.90 14.04
CA ARG A 7 1.33 8.63 13.69
C ARG A 7 1.66 7.16 13.87
N ALA A 8 1.21 6.54 14.96
CA ALA A 8 1.43 5.13 15.24
C ALA A 8 0.75 4.23 14.19
N THR A 9 -0.53 4.46 13.88
CA THR A 9 -1.27 3.66 12.90
C THR A 9 -0.67 3.79 11.50
N THR A 10 -0.31 5.01 11.08
CA THR A 10 0.33 5.26 9.78
C THR A 10 1.74 4.68 9.74
N GLY A 11 2.49 4.79 10.83
CA GLY A 11 3.83 4.21 10.96
C GLY A 11 3.80 2.69 10.89
N LEU A 12 2.83 2.05 11.55
CA LEU A 12 2.60 0.60 11.47
C LEU A 12 2.20 0.17 10.06
N ALA A 13 1.31 0.91 9.39
CA ALA A 13 0.94 0.64 8.01
C ALA A 13 2.15 0.75 7.06
N GLY A 14 2.96 1.81 7.21
CA GLY A 14 4.19 2.01 6.45
C GLY A 14 5.23 0.92 6.71
N ALA A 15 5.46 0.55 7.97
CA ALA A 15 6.38 -0.54 8.34
C ALA A 15 5.90 -1.89 7.79
N GLY A 16 4.59 -2.17 7.87
CA GLY A 16 4.00 -3.38 7.28
C GLY A 16 4.20 -3.45 5.78
N LEU A 17 4.03 -2.32 5.06
CA LEU A 17 4.30 -2.24 3.62
C LEU A 17 5.78 -2.47 3.28
N VAL A 18 6.70 -1.86 4.04
CA VAL A 18 8.14 -2.08 3.86
C VAL A 18 8.46 -3.55 4.06
N PHE A 19 7.98 -4.14 5.15
CA PHE A 19 8.19 -5.54 5.46
C PHE A 19 7.64 -6.44 4.36
N LEU A 20 6.41 -6.19 3.89
CA LEU A 20 5.78 -6.99 2.84
C LEU A 20 6.49 -6.83 1.49
N GLY A 21 6.92 -5.62 1.13
CA GLY A 21 7.71 -5.36 -0.07
C GLY A 21 9.07 -6.08 -0.03
N LEU A 22 9.79 -6.00 1.09
CA LEU A 22 11.06 -6.73 1.27
C LEU A 22 10.86 -8.25 1.25
N LEU A 23 9.82 -8.74 1.93
CA LEU A 23 9.50 -10.17 1.96
C LEU A 23 9.12 -10.67 0.56
N ALA A 24 8.40 -9.87 -0.23
CA ALA A 24 8.05 -10.18 -1.61
C ALA A 24 9.26 -10.14 -2.57
N LEU A 25 10.26 -9.28 -2.30
CA LEU A 25 11.54 -9.29 -3.04
C LEU A 25 12.39 -10.53 -2.69
N LEU A 26 12.39 -10.95 -1.43
CA LEU A 26 13.20 -12.08 -0.96
C LEU A 26 12.57 -13.45 -1.27
N VAL A 27 11.25 -13.55 -1.18
CA VAL A 27 10.50 -14.82 -1.34
C VAL A 27 9.24 -14.61 -2.20
N PRO A 28 9.39 -14.23 -3.49
CA PRO A 28 8.24 -13.92 -4.37
C PRO A 28 7.28 -15.10 -4.53
N MET A 29 7.83 -16.32 -4.60
CA MET A 29 7.10 -17.58 -4.82
C MET A 29 6.04 -17.90 -3.74
N ARG A 30 6.20 -17.42 -2.50
CA ARG A 30 5.27 -17.75 -1.40
C ARG A 30 4.15 -16.73 -1.20
N LEU A 31 4.36 -15.48 -1.59
CA LEU A 31 3.42 -14.38 -1.32
C LEU A 31 2.52 -14.07 -2.51
N MET A 32 3.06 -14.18 -3.72
CA MET A 32 2.38 -13.77 -4.94
C MET A 32 1.10 -14.54 -5.28
N PRO A 33 0.95 -15.82 -4.90
CA PRO A 33 -0.35 -16.50 -5.02
C PRO A 33 -1.43 -15.85 -4.16
N HIS A 34 -1.08 -15.34 -2.97
CA HIS A 34 -2.04 -14.80 -2.01
C HIS A 34 -2.45 -13.35 -2.30
N VAL A 35 -1.71 -12.66 -3.17
CA VAL A 35 -2.07 -11.35 -3.74
C VAL A 35 -2.59 -11.46 -5.18
N GLY A 36 -2.91 -12.68 -5.65
CA GLY A 36 -3.53 -12.90 -6.96
C GLY A 36 -2.63 -12.52 -8.13
N LEU A 37 -1.34 -12.85 -8.05
CA LEU A 37 -0.33 -12.61 -9.09
C LEU A 37 0.20 -13.93 -9.68
N GLU A 38 -0.58 -15.01 -9.70
CA GLU A 38 -0.21 -16.28 -10.35
C GLU A 38 -0.55 -16.25 -11.86
N SER A 39 0.48 -16.44 -12.71
CA SER A 39 0.31 -16.90 -14.09
C SER A 39 1.42 -17.94 -14.35
N PRO A 40 1.12 -19.16 -14.83
CA PRO A 40 2.10 -20.24 -14.93
C PRO A 40 3.17 -20.09 -16.03
N GLU A 41 3.04 -19.16 -16.98
CA GLU A 41 3.83 -19.23 -18.24
C GLU A 41 4.67 -18.00 -18.63
N ALA A 42 4.72 -16.92 -17.85
CA ALA A 42 5.33 -15.67 -18.33
C ALA A 42 6.68 -15.32 -17.68
N LEU A 43 7.79 -15.58 -18.39
CA LEU A 43 9.13 -15.04 -18.09
C LEU A 43 9.17 -13.50 -17.97
N GLY A 44 8.16 -12.78 -18.49
CA GLY A 44 8.02 -11.32 -18.37
C GLY A 44 7.35 -10.83 -17.07
N LEU A 45 6.57 -11.66 -16.37
CA LEU A 45 5.84 -11.22 -15.17
C LEU A 45 6.70 -11.19 -13.91
N ASN A 46 7.85 -11.88 -13.87
CA ASN A 46 8.79 -11.78 -12.75
C ASN A 46 9.40 -10.36 -12.60
N PHE A 47 9.53 -9.61 -13.70
CA PHE A 47 9.91 -8.19 -13.65
C PHE A 47 8.80 -7.33 -13.07
N MET A 48 7.56 -7.47 -13.55
CA MET A 48 6.41 -6.72 -12.99
C MET A 48 6.17 -7.04 -11.51
N ARG A 49 6.41 -8.28 -11.11
CA ARG A 49 6.34 -8.76 -9.72
C ARG A 49 7.40 -8.09 -8.84
N GLY A 50 8.64 -8.03 -9.31
CA GLY A 50 9.73 -7.30 -8.66
C GLY A 50 9.43 -5.80 -8.53
N ASP A 51 8.90 -5.18 -9.58
CA ASP A 51 8.54 -3.76 -9.61
C ASP A 51 7.41 -3.44 -8.62
N VAL A 52 6.40 -4.31 -8.53
CA VAL A 52 5.32 -4.16 -7.53
C VAL A 52 5.86 -4.31 -6.12
N ALA A 53 6.70 -5.31 -5.85
CA ALA A 53 7.32 -5.51 -4.54
C ALA A 53 8.24 -4.33 -4.13
N ALA A 54 9.04 -3.82 -5.06
CA ALA A 54 9.87 -2.64 -4.86
C ALA A 54 9.02 -1.38 -4.62
N SER A 55 7.93 -1.21 -5.37
CA SER A 55 7.00 -0.11 -5.19
C SER A 55 6.31 -0.15 -3.81
N LEU A 56 5.90 -1.32 -3.34
CA LEU A 56 5.36 -1.53 -1.98
C LEU A 56 6.38 -1.11 -0.92
N GLY A 57 7.64 -1.52 -1.08
CA GLY A 57 8.73 -1.13 -0.18
C GLY A 57 8.95 0.38 -0.14
N LEU A 58 9.03 1.02 -1.31
CA LEU A 58 9.23 2.47 -1.43
C LEU A 58 8.06 3.26 -0.84
N ILE A 59 6.82 2.88 -1.18
CA ILE A 59 5.62 3.55 -0.68
C ILE A 59 5.48 3.37 0.84
N GLY A 60 5.80 2.19 1.36
CA GLY A 60 5.89 1.94 2.81
C GLY A 60 6.89 2.86 3.49
N LEU A 61 8.07 3.04 2.90
CA LEU A 61 9.10 3.94 3.43
C LEU A 61 8.63 5.40 3.43
N LEU A 62 7.96 5.86 2.37
CA LEU A 62 7.39 7.21 2.31
C LEU A 62 6.32 7.42 3.39
N ALA A 63 5.44 6.44 3.59
CA ALA A 63 4.42 6.49 4.64
C ALA A 63 5.05 6.51 6.05
N LEU A 64 6.10 5.72 6.29
CA LEU A 64 6.84 5.73 7.54
C LEU A 64 7.52 7.09 7.78
N ARG A 65 8.14 7.67 6.76
CA ARG A 65 8.73 9.01 6.85
C ARG A 65 7.69 10.09 7.13
N ALA A 66 6.49 9.98 6.56
CA ALA A 66 5.38 10.90 6.83
C ALA A 66 4.92 10.78 8.29
N ALA A 67 4.78 9.56 8.81
CA ALA A 67 4.43 9.30 10.20
C ALA A 67 5.46 9.85 11.19
N LEU A 68 6.75 9.65 10.91
CA LEU A 68 7.86 10.19 11.70
C LEU A 68 7.90 11.72 11.66
N ALA A 69 7.67 12.32 10.49
CA ALA A 69 7.61 13.78 10.35
C ALA A 69 6.33 14.40 10.98
N GLY A 70 5.29 13.59 11.21
CA GLY A 70 3.99 14.09 11.66
C GLY A 70 3.32 15.00 10.63
N ASP A 71 3.64 14.82 9.35
CA ASP A 71 3.16 15.67 8.26
C ASP A 71 2.29 14.84 7.32
N GLY A 72 0.97 15.02 7.43
CA GLY A 72 0.00 14.28 6.65
C GLY A 72 0.15 14.51 5.15
N ARG A 73 0.62 15.69 4.71
CA ARG A 73 0.77 16.00 3.27
C ARG A 73 1.73 15.06 2.56
N ARG A 74 2.69 14.50 3.28
CA ARG A 74 3.64 13.52 2.73
C ARG A 74 2.99 12.16 2.42
N LEU A 75 1.73 11.96 2.80
CA LEU A 75 0.95 10.77 2.45
C LEU A 75 0.24 10.88 1.10
N ASP A 76 0.32 12.03 0.40
CA ASP A 76 -0.31 12.20 -0.92
C ASP A 76 0.14 11.12 -1.92
N ILE A 77 1.45 10.84 -1.97
CA ILE A 77 2.01 9.82 -2.87
C ILE A 77 1.57 8.40 -2.44
N PRO A 78 1.75 7.98 -1.17
CA PRO A 78 1.21 6.70 -0.70
C PRO A 78 -0.28 6.48 -0.94
N LEU A 79 -1.11 7.51 -0.73
CA LEU A 79 -2.56 7.44 -0.95
C LEU A 79 -2.92 7.37 -2.43
N ALA A 80 -2.24 8.13 -3.29
CA ALA A 80 -2.43 8.06 -4.73
C ALA A 80 -2.07 6.67 -5.27
N TRP A 81 -0.96 6.08 -4.77
CA TRP A 81 -0.57 4.72 -5.11
C TRP A 81 -1.60 3.69 -4.64
N ALA A 82 -2.08 3.78 -3.40
CA ALA A 82 -3.13 2.89 -2.90
C ALA A 82 -4.43 3.03 -3.71
N GLY A 83 -4.81 4.25 -4.07
CA GLY A 83 -5.95 4.52 -4.95
C GLY A 83 -5.79 3.88 -6.33
N LEU A 84 -4.61 4.00 -6.95
CA LEU A 84 -4.31 3.37 -8.23
C LEU A 84 -4.45 1.84 -8.15
N VAL A 85 -3.94 1.22 -7.08
CA VAL A 85 -4.08 -0.24 -6.87
C VAL A 85 -5.55 -0.63 -6.71
N ILE A 86 -6.33 0.11 -5.92
CA ILE A 86 -7.77 -0.15 -5.75
C ILE A 86 -8.50 -0.05 -7.09
N VAL A 87 -8.25 1.02 -7.86
CA VAL A 87 -8.87 1.21 -9.18
C VAL A 87 -8.48 0.08 -10.14
N GLY A 88 -7.20 -0.27 -10.21
CA GLY A 88 -6.75 -1.38 -11.05
C GLY A 88 -7.42 -2.71 -10.69
N ARG A 89 -7.63 -2.97 -9.38
CA ARG A 89 -8.34 -4.16 -8.91
C ARG A 89 -9.83 -4.10 -9.20
N LEU A 90 -10.48 -2.95 -9.05
CA LEU A 90 -11.89 -2.78 -9.43
C LEU A 90 -12.11 -3.01 -10.93
N VAL A 91 -11.20 -2.50 -11.77
CA VAL A 91 -11.24 -2.75 -13.22
C VAL A 91 -11.11 -4.25 -13.50
N GLY A 92 -10.16 -4.95 -12.87
CA GLY A 92 -10.04 -6.41 -13.02
C GLY A 92 -11.29 -7.16 -12.57
N LEU A 93 -11.93 -6.75 -11.46
CA LEU A 93 -13.18 -7.35 -10.99
C LEU A 93 -14.36 -7.19 -11.94
N VAL A 94 -14.36 -6.13 -12.75
CA VAL A 94 -15.42 -5.84 -13.73
C VAL A 94 -15.17 -6.55 -15.06
N LEU A 95 -13.90 -6.72 -15.44
CA LEU A 95 -13.52 -7.24 -16.76
C LEU A 95 -13.35 -8.77 -16.79
N ASP A 96 -13.04 -9.41 -15.66
CA ASP A 96 -12.76 -10.84 -15.61
C ASP A 96 -13.99 -11.67 -15.18
N ASP A 97 -14.33 -12.71 -15.94
CA ASP A 97 -15.40 -13.65 -15.60
C ASP A 97 -15.03 -14.46 -14.34
N GLY A 98 -15.89 -14.45 -13.32
CA GLY A 98 -15.65 -15.13 -12.03
C GLY A 98 -14.78 -14.34 -11.04
N ALA A 99 -14.44 -13.09 -11.35
CA ALA A 99 -13.55 -12.26 -10.54
C ALA A 99 -14.09 -11.93 -9.14
N MET A 100 -15.39 -12.09 -8.88
CA MET A 100 -15.98 -11.82 -7.56
C MET A 100 -15.42 -12.75 -6.47
N ALA A 101 -14.88 -13.92 -6.83
CA ALA A 101 -14.11 -14.77 -5.92
C ALA A 101 -12.80 -14.13 -5.42
N HIS A 102 -12.29 -13.13 -6.15
CA HIS A 102 -11.05 -12.40 -5.87
C HIS A 102 -11.31 -11.01 -5.27
N ALA A 103 -12.55 -10.69 -4.89
CA ALA A 103 -12.89 -9.40 -4.25
C ALA A 103 -12.10 -9.16 -2.95
N SER A 104 -11.66 -10.23 -2.28
CA SER A 104 -10.77 -10.16 -1.11
C SER A 104 -9.43 -9.48 -1.40
N ALA A 105 -8.98 -9.44 -2.67
CA ALA A 105 -7.76 -8.74 -3.08
C ALA A 105 -7.86 -7.21 -2.96
N LEU A 106 -9.06 -6.64 -2.79
CA LEU A 106 -9.26 -5.22 -2.47
C LEU A 106 -8.93 -4.88 -1.02
N VAL A 107 -9.07 -5.85 -0.10
CA VAL A 107 -8.96 -5.63 1.34
C VAL A 107 -7.64 -4.98 1.73
N PRO A 108 -6.46 -5.41 1.24
CA PRO A 108 -5.20 -4.76 1.59
C PRO A 108 -5.14 -3.30 1.14
N GLY A 109 -5.59 -2.99 -0.08
CA GLY A 109 -5.59 -1.62 -0.62
C GLY A 109 -6.53 -0.71 0.17
N LEU A 110 -7.75 -1.17 0.44
CA LEU A 110 -8.74 -0.45 1.24
C LEU A 110 -8.27 -0.23 2.69
N LEU A 111 -7.67 -1.25 3.31
CA LEU A 111 -7.15 -1.16 4.67
C LEU A 111 -6.03 -0.12 4.75
N LEU A 112 -5.06 -0.15 3.82
CA LEU A 112 -3.98 0.83 3.77
C LEU A 112 -4.51 2.25 3.57
N PHE A 113 -5.45 2.42 2.64
CA PHE A 113 -6.10 3.70 2.41
C PHE A 113 -6.81 4.20 3.68
N ALA A 114 -7.58 3.34 4.35
CA ALA A 114 -8.29 3.66 5.58
C ALA A 114 -7.34 3.99 6.74
N LEU A 115 -6.16 3.37 6.82
CA LEU A 115 -5.17 3.65 7.85
C LEU A 115 -4.41 4.97 7.62
N MET A 116 -4.18 5.36 6.37
CA MET A 116 -3.39 6.54 6.02
C MET A 116 -4.23 7.81 5.81
N MET A 117 -5.47 7.67 5.34
CA MET A 117 -6.35 8.81 5.04
C MET A 117 -6.64 9.69 6.27
N PRO A 118 -6.92 9.14 7.47
CA PRO A 118 -7.07 9.95 8.68
C PRO A 118 -5.84 10.81 8.97
N ALA A 119 -4.65 10.23 8.88
CA ALA A 119 -3.41 10.95 9.12
C ALA A 119 -3.20 12.05 8.08
N ARG A 120 -3.58 11.83 6.82
CA ARG A 120 -3.51 12.86 5.77
C ARG A 120 -4.38 14.09 6.06
N LEU A 121 -5.56 13.87 6.63
CA LEU A 121 -6.53 14.94 6.92
C LEU A 121 -6.18 15.70 8.20
N TRP A 122 -5.67 15.02 9.22
CA TRP A 122 -5.54 15.56 10.57
C TRP A 122 -4.10 15.83 11.05
N LEU A 123 -3.07 15.24 10.44
CA LEU A 123 -1.68 15.58 10.78
C LEU A 123 -1.25 16.85 10.05
N ARG A 124 -0.87 17.87 10.83
CA ARG A 124 -0.25 19.10 10.35
C ARG A 124 1.19 19.17 10.85
N PRO A 125 2.12 19.70 10.04
CA PRO A 125 3.49 19.90 10.49
C PRO A 125 3.53 20.84 11.69
N ALA A 126 4.45 20.59 12.62
CA ALA A 126 4.56 21.29 13.91
C ALA A 126 4.86 22.80 13.80
N GLY A 127 5.01 23.36 12.59
CA GLY A 127 5.22 24.79 12.33
C GLY A 127 4.12 25.48 11.52
N ALA A 128 3.00 24.80 11.23
CA ALA A 128 1.88 25.37 10.46
C ALA A 128 0.80 26.06 11.31
N ALA A 129 1.10 26.34 12.58
CA ALA A 129 0.31 27.25 13.41
C ALA A 129 1.03 28.61 13.45
N ALA A 130 0.81 29.41 12.42
CA ALA A 130 1.10 30.84 12.38
C ALA A 130 -0.05 31.53 11.65
#